data_AF-A0AB35RV05-F1
#
_entry.id   AF-A0AB35RV05-F1
#
_cell.length_a   1.000
_cell.length_b   1.000
_cell.length_c   1.000
_cell.angle_alpha   90.00
_cell.angle_beta   90.00
_cell.angle_gamma   90.00
#
_symmetry.space_group_name_H-M   'P 1'
#
loop_
_entity.id
_entity.type
_entity.pdbx_description
1 polymer ?
#
loop_
_entity_poly.entity_id
_entity_poly.type
_entity_poly.pdbx_seq_one_letter_code
_entity_poly.pdbx_strand_id
1 'polypeptide(L)'
;MNISSIVSSGIENLKISRKLLLSYMLLIIITFFIYAIASHGLESISNNNVRQNKTSEISKLLDNLKFYNVNFRYTKSIEYAELQKKGLDTLIEQVRLLEVDKRDNASRKINQQLNIASAEYKKISDDFVGSIETGRVIELNMQKSAIFDVGEQLTNISRSAGFDVGLGEFSS
;
A
#
# COMPACT_ATOMS: atom_id res chain seq x y z
N MET A 1 -33.53 -82.85 11.37
CA MET A 1 -33.06 -81.56 10.82
C MET A 1 -32.65 -80.69 12.01
N ASN A 2 -31.35 -80.44 12.18
CA ASN A 2 -30.77 -79.93 13.44
C ASN A 2 -30.91 -78.40 13.53
N ILE A 3 -31.92 -77.95 14.29
CA ILE A 3 -32.23 -76.53 14.54
C ILE A 3 -31.05 -75.80 15.18
N SER A 4 -30.19 -76.50 15.95
CA SER A 4 -29.00 -75.90 16.57
C SER A 4 -27.93 -75.42 15.58
N SER A 5 -27.77 -76.09 14.43
CA SER A 5 -26.78 -75.72 13.42
C SER A 5 -27.15 -74.44 12.65
N ILE A 6 -28.46 -74.22 12.43
CA ILE A 6 -29.00 -73.05 11.74
C ILE A 6 -28.89 -71.80 12.63
N VAL A 7 -29.19 -71.93 13.93
CA VAL A 7 -29.06 -70.84 14.91
C VAL A 7 -27.59 -70.42 15.12
N SER A 8 -26.65 -71.38 15.15
CA SER A 8 -25.22 -71.10 15.28
C SER A 8 -24.68 -70.29 14.09
N SER A 9 -25.04 -70.68 12.86
CA SER A 9 -24.61 -69.99 11.64
C SER A 9 -25.20 -68.57 11.49
N GLY A 10 -26.44 -68.35 11.95
CA GLY A 10 -27.06 -67.01 11.97
C GLY A 10 -26.41 -66.06 12.97
N ILE A 11 -26.03 -66.54 14.16
CA ILE A 11 -25.34 -65.75 15.19
C ILE A 11 -23.90 -65.41 14.75
N GLU A 12 -23.19 -66.34 14.10
CA GLU A 12 -21.85 -66.08 13.56
C GLU A 12 -21.88 -65.06 12.40
N ASN A 13 -22.85 -65.15 11.49
CA ASN A 13 -23.06 -64.16 10.44
C ASN A 13 -23.41 -62.76 11.00
N LEU A 14 -24.20 -62.67 12.08
CA LEU A 14 -24.48 -61.41 12.79
C LEU A 14 -23.23 -60.83 13.47
N LYS A 15 -22.32 -61.68 13.98
CA LYS A 15 -21.04 -61.24 14.55
C LYS A 15 -20.10 -60.72 13.46
N ILE A 16 -20.08 -61.36 12.29
CA ILE A 16 -19.26 -60.95 11.15
C ILE A 16 -19.79 -59.63 10.54
N SER A 17 -21.10 -59.50 10.33
CA SER A 17 -21.70 -58.26 9.81
C SER A 17 -21.49 -57.07 10.75
N ARG A 18 -21.57 -57.29 12.07
CA ARG A 18 -21.29 -56.24 13.07
C ARG A 18 -19.82 -55.82 13.09
N LYS A 19 -18.88 -56.76 12.91
CA LYS A 19 -17.44 -56.46 12.77
C LYS A 19 -17.14 -55.70 11.48
N LEU A 20 -17.79 -56.07 10.37
CA LEU A 20 -17.71 -55.33 9.10
C LEU A 20 -18.25 -53.90 9.24
N LEU A 21 -19.40 -53.72 9.89
CA LEU A 21 -20.00 -52.39 10.09
C LEU A 21 -19.15 -51.50 11.00
N LEU A 22 -18.55 -52.07 12.05
CA LEU A 22 -17.58 -51.38 12.91
C LEU A 22 -16.31 -50.98 12.14
N SER A 23 -15.80 -51.86 11.28
CA SER A 23 -14.65 -51.58 10.43
C SER A 23 -14.94 -50.46 9.42
N TYR A 24 -16.13 -50.46 8.82
CA TYR A 24 -16.57 -49.39 7.91
C TYR A 24 -16.76 -48.05 8.63
N MET A 25 -17.35 -48.06 9.83
CA MET A 25 -17.50 -46.85 10.66
C MET A 25 -16.14 -46.26 11.05
N LEU A 26 -15.19 -47.12 11.43
CA LEU A 26 -13.82 -46.71 11.73
C LEU A 26 -13.15 -46.07 10.51
N LEU A 27 -13.33 -46.67 9.32
CA LEU A 27 -12.80 -46.13 8.07
C LEU A 27 -13.36 -44.72 7.79
N ILE A 28 -14.68 -44.53 7.94
CA ILE A 28 -15.35 -43.24 7.74
C ILE A 28 -14.80 -42.18 8.71
N ILE A 29 -14.62 -42.53 9.98
CA ILE A 29 -14.07 -41.62 10.99
C ILE A 29 -12.64 -41.21 10.62
N ILE A 30 -11.79 -42.17 10.25
CA ILE A 30 -10.41 -41.89 9.83
C ILE A 30 -10.39 -41.00 8.58
N THR A 31 -11.24 -41.27 7.58
CA THR A 31 -11.36 -40.42 6.39
C THR A 31 -11.78 -39.00 6.75
N PHE A 32 -12.70 -38.83 7.71
CA PHE A 32 -13.12 -37.50 8.18
C PHE A 32 -11.98 -36.75 8.88
N PHE A 33 -11.19 -37.43 9.72
CA PHE A 33 -10.03 -36.83 10.37
C PHE A 33 -8.95 -36.40 9.36
N ILE A 34 -8.65 -37.24 8.36
CA ILE A 34 -7.70 -36.89 7.29
C ILE A 34 -8.20 -35.67 6.52
N TYR A 35 -9.50 -35.65 6.16
CA TYR A 35 -10.12 -34.52 5.48
C TYR A 35 -10.03 -33.24 6.32
N ALA A 36 -10.34 -33.29 7.62
CA ALA A 36 -10.28 -32.13 8.51
C ALA A 36 -8.85 -31.59 8.69
N ILE A 37 -7.86 -32.48 8.82
CA ILE A 37 -6.44 -32.09 8.89
C ILE A 37 -6.00 -31.46 7.57
N ALA A 38 -6.37 -32.05 6.43
CA ALA A 38 -6.05 -31.53 5.11
C ALA A 38 -6.72 -30.18 4.86
N SER A 39 -8.00 -30.00 5.21
CA SER A 39 -8.73 -28.75 5.02
C SER A 39 -8.14 -27.63 5.88
N HIS A 40 -7.82 -27.90 7.15
CA HIS A 40 -7.15 -26.91 8.01
C HIS A 40 -5.72 -26.61 7.55
N GLY A 41 -4.99 -27.62 7.06
CA GLY A 41 -3.67 -27.42 6.47
C GLY A 41 -3.73 -26.53 5.22
N LEU A 42 -4.70 -26.77 4.34
CA LEU A 42 -4.89 -26.00 3.12
C LEU A 42 -5.28 -24.55 3.43
N GLU A 43 -6.18 -24.35 4.40
CA GLU A 43 -6.62 -23.03 4.86
C GLU A 43 -5.45 -22.23 5.45
N SER A 44 -4.61 -22.86 6.28
CA SER A 44 -3.40 -22.24 6.85
C SER A 44 -2.38 -21.85 5.78
N ILE A 45 -2.13 -22.73 4.80
CA ILE A 45 -1.24 -22.43 3.66
C ILE A 45 -1.80 -21.29 2.82
N SER A 46 -3.10 -21.31 2.50
CA SER A 46 -3.78 -20.26 1.74
C SER A 46 -3.65 -18.90 2.44
N ASN A 47 -3.97 -18.83 3.74
CA ASN A 47 -3.88 -17.61 4.52
C ASN A 47 -2.45 -17.07 4.63
N ASN A 48 -1.45 -17.97 4.75
CA ASN A 48 -0.04 -17.57 4.72
C ASN A 48 0.39 -17.03 3.35
N ASN A 49 -0.11 -17.60 2.25
CA ASN A 49 0.21 -17.16 0.90
C ASN A 49 -0.39 -15.77 0.62
N VAL A 50 -1.64 -15.54 1.02
CA VAL A 50 -2.28 -14.21 0.97
C VAL A 50 -1.49 -13.19 1.79
N ARG A 51 -1.03 -13.55 2.99
CA ARG A 51 -0.20 -12.68 3.83
C ARG A 51 1.13 -12.35 3.16
N GLN A 52 1.82 -13.34 2.61
CA GLN A 52 3.08 -13.13 1.89
C GLN A 52 2.91 -12.23 0.67
N ASN A 53 1.82 -12.40 -0.10
CA ASN A 53 1.56 -11.55 -1.25
C ASN A 53 1.36 -10.09 -0.82
N LYS A 54 0.53 -9.84 0.21
CA LYS A 54 0.35 -8.50 0.76
C LYS A 54 1.65 -7.90 1.31
N THR A 55 2.48 -8.68 1.99
CA THR A 55 3.81 -8.22 2.45
C THR A 55 4.73 -7.88 1.28
N SER A 56 4.69 -8.65 0.20
CA SER A 56 5.45 -8.35 -1.03
C SER A 56 4.98 -7.05 -1.68
N GLU A 57 3.67 -6.82 -1.75
CA GLU A 57 3.09 -5.57 -2.28
C GLU A 57 3.50 -4.36 -1.43
N ILE A 58 3.44 -4.47 -0.10
CA ILE A 58 3.94 -3.43 0.82
C ILE A 58 5.42 -3.15 0.58
N SER A 59 6.25 -4.19 0.42
CA SER A 59 7.68 -4.03 0.15
C SER A 59 7.93 -3.28 -1.16
N LYS A 60 7.22 -3.64 -2.24
CA LYS A 60 7.32 -2.96 -3.54
C LYS A 60 6.90 -1.49 -3.43
N LEU A 61 5.82 -1.20 -2.69
CA LEU A 61 5.38 0.18 -2.45
C LEU A 61 6.44 0.99 -1.69
N LEU A 62 7.07 0.40 -0.68
CA LEU A 62 8.15 1.05 0.06
C LEU A 62 9.36 1.35 -0.83
N ASP A 63 9.75 0.44 -1.71
CA ASP A 63 10.87 0.66 -2.62
C ASP A 63 10.55 1.74 -3.67
N ASN A 64 9.33 1.77 -4.19
CA ASN A 64 8.86 2.86 -5.05
C ASN A 64 8.87 4.20 -4.32
N LEU A 65 8.43 4.25 -3.06
CA LEU A 65 8.47 5.47 -2.25
C LEU A 65 9.89 5.98 -2.02
N LYS A 66 10.86 5.09 -1.77
CA LYS A 66 12.28 5.45 -1.70
C LYS A 66 12.76 6.02 -3.04
N PHE A 67 12.41 5.37 -4.14
CA PHE A 67 12.76 5.83 -5.48
C PHE A 67 12.19 7.22 -5.77
N TYR A 68 10.90 7.46 -5.49
CA TYR A 68 10.29 8.78 -5.67
C TYR A 68 10.95 9.84 -4.79
N ASN A 69 11.27 9.51 -3.53
CA ASN A 69 11.97 10.44 -2.66
C ASN A 69 13.35 10.83 -3.19
N VAL A 70 14.13 9.84 -3.65
CA VAL A 70 15.46 10.07 -4.22
C VAL A 70 15.36 10.96 -5.46
N ASN A 71 14.48 10.63 -6.40
CA ASN A 71 14.28 11.43 -7.61
C ASN A 71 13.77 12.83 -7.30
N PHE A 72 12.85 12.97 -6.35
CA PHE A 72 12.41 14.27 -5.86
C PHE A 72 13.59 15.07 -5.31
N ARG A 73 14.45 14.47 -4.47
CA ARG A 73 15.60 15.16 -3.88
C ARG A 73 16.56 15.71 -4.92
N TYR A 74 16.79 14.98 -6.01
CA TYR A 74 17.69 15.37 -7.09
C TYR A 74 17.07 16.34 -8.10
N THR A 75 15.83 16.09 -8.51
CA THR A 75 15.18 16.86 -9.59
C THR A 75 14.36 18.04 -9.10
N LYS A 76 13.93 18.01 -7.82
CA LYS A 76 12.91 18.91 -7.25
C LYS A 76 11.59 18.92 -8.03
N SER A 77 11.34 17.91 -8.87
CA SER A 77 10.11 17.83 -9.67
C SER A 77 8.90 17.53 -8.79
N ILE A 78 7.85 18.34 -8.93
CA ILE A 78 6.58 18.19 -8.22
C ILE A 78 5.93 16.83 -8.53
N GLU A 79 6.10 16.31 -9.74
CA GLU A 79 5.59 15.00 -10.16
C GLU A 79 6.03 13.89 -9.18
N TYR A 80 7.29 13.86 -8.78
CA TYR A 80 7.78 12.86 -7.82
C TYR A 80 7.23 13.08 -6.41
N ALA A 81 6.91 14.32 -6.04
CA ALA A 81 6.26 14.61 -4.75
C ALA A 81 4.80 14.15 -4.74
N GLU A 82 4.08 14.32 -5.85
CA GLU A 82 2.70 13.81 -6.02
C GLU A 82 2.68 12.27 -6.05
N LEU A 83 3.60 11.63 -6.78
CA LEU A 83 3.76 10.18 -6.79
C LEU A 83 4.08 9.64 -5.39
N GLN A 84 4.92 10.36 -4.64
CA GLN A 84 5.23 10.03 -3.26
C GLN A 84 4.00 10.11 -2.35
N LYS A 85 3.20 11.16 -2.45
CA LYS A 85 1.94 11.30 -1.72
C LYS A 85 0.96 10.16 -2.03
N LYS A 86 0.71 9.90 -3.30
CA LYS A 86 -0.19 8.81 -3.74
C LYS A 86 0.31 7.43 -3.28
N GLY A 87 1.62 7.21 -3.34
CA GLY A 87 2.24 5.97 -2.87
C GLY A 87 2.06 5.76 -1.37
N LEU A 88 2.10 6.84 -0.57
CA LEU A 88 1.88 6.78 0.88
C LEU A 88 0.44 6.46 1.23
N ASP A 89 -0.53 7.06 0.56
CA ASP A 89 -1.94 6.73 0.75
C ASP A 89 -2.21 5.25 0.46
N THR A 90 -1.60 4.74 -0.61
CA THR A 90 -1.70 3.32 -0.99
C THR A 90 -1.03 2.42 0.04
N LEU A 91 0.15 2.80 0.54
CA LEU A 91 0.87 2.06 1.58
C LEU A 91 0.04 1.97 2.87
N ILE A 92 -0.53 3.09 3.32
CA ILE A 92 -1.36 3.13 4.54
C ILE A 92 -2.55 2.18 4.42
N GLU A 93 -3.26 2.19 3.28
CA GLU A 93 -4.40 1.29 3.10
C GLU A 93 -3.96 -0.18 3.03
N GLN A 94 -2.85 -0.49 2.36
CA GLN A 94 -2.34 -1.88 2.31
C GLN A 94 -1.90 -2.39 3.69
N VAL A 95 -1.31 -1.53 4.52
CA VAL A 95 -0.94 -1.87 5.90
C VAL A 95 -2.19 -2.06 6.76
N ARG A 96 -3.23 -1.25 6.55
CA ARG A 96 -4.54 -1.43 7.22
C ARG A 96 -5.21 -2.75 6.85
N LEU A 97 -5.13 -3.14 5.58
CA LEU A 97 -5.65 -4.39 5.05
C LEU A 97 -4.81 -5.63 5.41
N LEU A 98 -3.60 -5.44 5.96
CA LEU A 98 -2.80 -6.49 6.56
C LEU A 98 -3.41 -6.84 7.93
N GLU A 99 -4.62 -7.44 7.93
CA GLU A 99 -5.26 -7.96 9.15
C GLU A 99 -4.32 -8.97 9.79
N VAL A 100 -3.80 -8.61 10.97
CA VAL A 100 -2.94 -9.49 11.75
C VAL A 100 -3.82 -10.49 12.46
N ASP A 101 -3.54 -11.78 12.26
CA ASP A 101 -4.05 -12.85 13.11
C ASP A 101 -3.85 -12.45 14.57
N LYS A 102 -4.96 -12.31 15.32
CA LYS A 102 -4.99 -11.77 16.69
C LYS A 102 -4.13 -12.56 17.69
N ARG A 103 -3.47 -13.63 17.26
CA ARG A 103 -2.59 -14.49 18.06
C ARG A 103 -1.11 -14.12 17.94
N ASP A 104 -0.69 -13.39 16.90
CA ASP A 104 0.71 -12.99 16.73
C ASP A 104 0.95 -11.55 17.24
N ASN A 105 1.57 -11.45 18.42
CA ASN A 105 1.90 -10.16 19.05
C ASN A 105 3.02 -9.42 18.32
N ALA A 106 3.96 -10.12 17.68
CA ALA A 106 5.10 -9.49 17.00
C ALA A 106 4.64 -8.79 15.72
N SER A 107 3.87 -9.49 14.89
CA SER A 107 3.27 -8.91 13.68
C SER A 107 2.33 -7.74 13.99
N ARG A 108 1.60 -7.78 15.10
CA ARG A 108 0.74 -6.66 15.54
C ARG A 108 1.56 -5.42 15.89
N LYS A 109 2.67 -5.58 16.60
CA LYS A 109 3.55 -4.48 16.97
C LYS A 109 4.20 -3.83 15.73
N ILE A 110 4.65 -4.65 14.79
CA ILE A 110 5.25 -4.18 13.53
C ILE A 110 4.22 -3.40 12.70
N ASN A 111 2.99 -3.92 12.55
CA ASN A 111 1.94 -3.20 11.82
C ASN A 111 1.53 -1.89 12.50
N GLN A 112 1.46 -1.86 13.83
CA GLN A 112 1.21 -0.61 14.56
C GLN A 112 2.33 0.41 14.33
N GLN A 113 3.59 -0.01 14.42
CA GLN A 113 4.74 0.86 14.14
C GLN A 113 4.71 1.37 12.70
N LEU A 114 4.38 0.49 11.74
CA LEU A 114 4.30 0.85 10.33
C LEU A 114 3.16 1.84 10.06
N ASN A 115 2.00 1.68 10.71
CA ASN A 115 0.88 2.63 10.62
C ASN A 115 1.26 4.00 11.20
N ILE A 116 1.89 4.04 12.38
CA ILE A 116 2.33 5.30 13.01
C ILE A 116 3.36 6.00 12.12
N ALA A 117 4.40 5.29 11.69
CA ALA A 117 5.46 5.85 10.85
C ALA A 117 4.93 6.33 9.49
N SER A 118 4.00 5.60 8.88
CA SER A 118 3.39 6.00 7.60
C SER A 118 2.53 7.25 7.76
N ALA A 119 1.76 7.37 8.85
CA ALA A 119 0.95 8.55 9.13
C ALA A 119 1.81 9.79 9.43
N GLU A 120 2.89 9.63 10.19
CA GLU A 120 3.86 10.70 10.48
C GLU A 120 4.52 11.19 9.19
N TYR A 121 5.00 10.26 8.36
CA TYR A 121 5.63 10.58 7.09
C TYR A 121 4.66 11.24 6.10
N LYS A 122 3.39 10.81 6.07
CA LYS A 122 2.34 11.46 5.26
C LYS A 122 2.15 12.91 5.66
N LYS A 123 2.08 13.22 6.96
CA LYS A 123 1.95 14.60 7.44
C LYS A 123 3.12 15.46 6.96
N ILE A 124 4.35 14.98 7.14
CA ILE A 124 5.57 15.69 6.68
C ILE A 124 5.53 15.90 5.16
N SER A 125 5.10 14.90 4.39
CA SER A 125 4.99 14.98 2.94
C SER A 125 3.92 15.98 2.49
N ASP A 126 2.76 16.02 3.15
CA ASP A 126 1.67 16.95 2.86
C ASP A 126 2.11 18.40 3.13
N ASP A 127 2.72 18.66 4.29
CA ASP A 127 3.24 19.98 4.67
C ASP A 127 4.30 20.47 3.67
N PHE A 128 5.16 19.57 3.21
CA PHE A 128 6.22 19.86 2.27
C PHE A 128 5.69 20.19 0.86
N VAL A 129 4.74 19.40 0.33
CA VAL A 129 4.10 19.67 -0.97
C VAL A 129 3.35 21.01 -0.93
N GLY A 130 2.58 21.27 0.13
CA GLY A 130 1.88 22.54 0.30
C GLY A 130 2.82 23.76 0.35
N SER A 131 4.02 23.59 0.92
CA SER A 131 5.05 24.63 0.93
C SER A 131 5.62 24.92 -0.47
N ILE A 132 5.80 23.88 -1.30
CA ILE A 132 6.24 24.06 -2.70
C ILE A 132 5.18 24.82 -3.50
N GLU A 133 3.91 24.42 -3.38
CA GLU A 133 2.81 25.09 -4.08
C GLU A 133 2.73 26.57 -3.67
N THR A 134 2.83 26.87 -2.38
CA THR A 134 2.85 28.23 -1.85
C THR A 134 4.03 29.03 -2.41
N GLY A 135 5.24 28.46 -2.41
CA GLY A 135 6.43 29.10 -2.98
C GLY A 135 6.27 29.43 -4.47
N ARG A 136 5.66 28.52 -5.24
CA ARG A 136 5.38 28.74 -6.68
C ARG A 136 4.39 29.87 -6.92
N VAL A 137 3.37 30.00 -6.07
CA VAL A 137 2.42 31.12 -6.14
C VAL A 137 3.12 32.44 -5.84
N ILE A 138 4.00 32.47 -4.83
CA ILE A 138 4.79 33.66 -4.50
C ILE A 138 5.69 34.05 -5.68
N GLU A 139 6.40 33.09 -6.27
CA GLU A 139 7.25 33.32 -7.44
C GLU A 139 6.47 33.93 -8.62
N LEU A 140 5.30 33.36 -8.96
CA LEU A 140 4.42 33.89 -9.99
C LEU A 140 3.96 35.32 -9.70
N ASN A 141 3.65 35.62 -8.44
CA ASN A 141 3.26 36.95 -8.02
C ASN A 141 4.44 37.94 -8.06
N MET A 142 5.66 37.49 -7.75
CA MET A 142 6.86 38.30 -7.92
C MET A 142 7.15 38.59 -9.39
N GLN A 143 7.02 37.62 -10.29
CA GLN A 143 7.18 37.82 -11.73
C GLN A 143 6.14 38.81 -12.29
N LYS A 144 4.92 38.78 -11.76
CA LYS A 144 3.84 39.72 -12.09
C LYS A 144 3.91 41.03 -11.29
N SER A 145 4.96 41.24 -10.52
CA SER A 145 5.07 42.45 -9.70
C SER A 145 5.13 43.67 -10.60
N ALA A 146 4.24 44.62 -10.33
CA ALA A 146 4.17 45.91 -11.02
C ALA A 146 5.50 46.69 -10.98
N ILE A 147 6.44 46.32 -10.10
CA ILE A 147 7.77 46.94 -10.06
C ILE A 147 8.57 46.69 -11.35
N PHE A 148 8.36 45.56 -12.03
CA PHE A 148 9.01 45.28 -13.30
C PHE A 148 8.39 46.13 -14.43
N ASP A 149 7.06 46.25 -14.47
CA ASP A 149 6.36 47.12 -15.41
C ASP A 149 6.73 48.60 -15.21
N VAL A 150 6.79 49.06 -13.95
CA VAL A 150 7.22 50.42 -13.59
C VAL A 150 8.69 50.63 -13.96
N GLY A 151 9.56 49.64 -13.75
CA GLY A 151 10.96 49.68 -14.17
C GLY A 151 11.13 49.79 -15.69
N GLU A 152 10.30 49.08 -16.46
CA GLU A 152 10.28 49.17 -17.92
C GLU A 152 9.78 50.55 -18.39
N GLN A 153 8.70 51.08 -17.78
CA GLN A 153 8.22 52.43 -18.06
C GLN A 153 9.29 53.49 -17.75
N LEU A 154 9.99 53.37 -16.61
CA LEU A 154 11.06 54.28 -16.22
C LEU A 154 12.24 54.23 -17.21
N THR A 155 12.61 53.02 -17.66
CA THR A 155 13.65 52.81 -18.67
C THR A 155 13.25 53.44 -20.00
N ASN A 156 11.99 53.30 -20.41
CA ASN A 156 11.47 53.90 -21.64
C ASN A 156 11.42 55.43 -21.57
N ILE A 157 11.01 56.01 -20.43
CA ILE A 157 11.08 57.47 -20.19
C ILE A 157 12.52 57.98 -20.28
N SER A 158 13.48 57.25 -19.70
CA SER A 158 14.89 57.64 -19.72
C SER A 158 15.48 57.55 -21.14
N ARG A 159 15.08 56.54 -21.93
CA ARG A 159 15.47 56.42 -23.35
C ARG A 159 14.87 57.53 -24.21
N SER A 160 13.59 57.88 -24.02
CA SER A 160 12.96 58.97 -24.77
C SER A 160 13.58 60.32 -24.42
N ALA A 161 13.86 60.57 -23.13
CA ALA A 161 14.54 61.78 -22.70
C ALA A 161 15.95 61.92 -23.31
N GLY A 162 16.73 60.84 -23.38
CA GLY A 162 18.04 60.86 -24.05
C GLY A 162 17.96 61.10 -25.56
N PHE A 163 16.88 60.64 -26.20
CA PHE A 163 16.64 60.87 -27.63
C PHE A 163 16.24 62.33 -27.92
N ASP A 164 15.40 62.93 -27.08
CA ASP A 164 14.97 64.33 -27.20
C ASP A 164 16.13 65.32 -26.98
N VAL A 165 17.03 65.05 -26.03
CA VAL A 165 18.23 65.87 -25.82
C VAL A 165 19.17 65.78 -27.02
N GLY A 166 19.34 64.59 -27.60
CA GLY A 166 20.13 64.41 -28.82
C GLY A 166 19.59 65.19 -30.02
N LEU A 167 18.26 65.23 -30.22
CA LEU A 167 17.65 66.03 -31.30
C LEU A 167 17.73 67.55 -31.04
N GLY A 168 17.68 67.97 -29.77
CA GLY A 168 17.87 69.37 -29.38
C GLY A 168 19.23 69.92 -29.80
N GLU A 169 20.30 69.14 -29.64
CA GLU A 169 21.67 69.51 -30.04
C GLU A 169 21.89 69.56 -31.57
N PHE A 170 21.04 68.93 -32.38
CA PHE A 170 21.09 69.03 -33.85
C PHE A 170 20.16 70.09 -34.45
N SER A 171 19.38 70.79 -33.61
CA SER A 171 18.37 71.78 -34.05
C SER A 171 18.74 73.25 -33.77
N SER A 172 19.93 73.50 -33.21
CA SER A 172 20.56 74.82 -33.04
C SER A 172 21.70 75.03 -34.04
#